data_AF-A0A962MF84-F1
#
_entry.id   AF-A0A962MF84-F1
#
_cell.length_a   1.000
_cell.length_b   1.000
_cell.length_c   1.000
_cell.angle_alpha   90.00
_cell.angle_beta   90.00
_cell.angle_gamma   90.00
#
_symmetry.space_group_name_H-M   'P 1'
#
loop_
_entity.id
_entity.type
_entity.pdbx_description
1 polymer ?
#
loop_
_entity_poly.entity_id
_entity_poly.type
_entity_poly.pdbx_seq_one_letter_code
_entity_poly.pdbx_strand_id
1 'polypeptide(L)'
;MSYSTIMSVGPNRQPEVILGLRNSHGSAPVIWDKLCQELYGLRPFEYSIGDTLDKLWPRWRDLSIPEHKRAVLMMTYDLAYIRKEHYARAASDIRKWLADYPVNSEYVNHWPRIAEFYESNPGYDAIAIHQTSVSENPFYGEWDDEKEDYNLIEWGRVYEVYDEIDGIANARPVEG
;
A
#
# COMPACT_ATOMS: atom_id res chain seq x y z
N MET A 1 4.41 -18.39 -10.01
CA MET A 1 3.40 -18.22 -8.95
C MET A 1 3.76 -16.95 -8.21
N SER A 2 2.85 -15.97 -8.10
CA SER A 2 3.17 -14.65 -7.56
C SER A 2 2.95 -14.55 -6.05
N TYR A 3 3.60 -13.57 -5.43
CA TYR A 3 3.48 -13.24 -4.00
C TYR A 3 3.34 -11.73 -3.81
N SER A 4 2.68 -11.31 -2.73
CA SER A 4 2.92 -10.02 -2.10
C SER A 4 3.82 -10.22 -0.89
N THR A 5 4.69 -9.27 -0.57
CA THR A 5 5.65 -9.43 0.53
C THR A 5 5.58 -8.26 1.50
N ILE A 6 5.43 -8.58 2.79
CA ILE A 6 5.60 -7.63 3.89
C ILE A 6 7.09 -7.61 4.24
N MET A 7 7.67 -6.42 4.33
CA MET A 7 9.12 -6.24 4.47
C MET A 7 9.44 -5.18 5.51
N SER A 8 10.55 -5.38 6.23
CA SER A 8 11.19 -4.34 7.03
C SER A 8 12.01 -3.45 6.11
N VAL A 9 11.83 -2.13 6.21
CA VAL A 9 12.60 -1.15 5.43
C VAL A 9 13.29 -0.16 6.37
N GLY A 10 14.43 0.39 5.98
CA GLY A 10 15.08 1.45 6.75
C GLY A 10 16.24 2.13 6.00
N PRO A 11 16.67 3.32 6.45
CA PRO A 11 17.81 4.01 5.86
C PRO A 11 19.08 3.18 6.01
N ASN A 12 19.94 3.26 4.99
CA ASN A 12 21.27 2.65 4.98
C ASN A 12 21.28 1.10 5.10
N ARG A 13 20.19 0.43 4.72
CA ARG A 13 20.12 -1.05 4.68
C ARG A 13 19.22 -1.55 3.55
N GLN A 14 19.49 -2.77 3.09
CA GLN A 14 18.59 -3.49 2.18
C GLN A 14 17.30 -3.91 2.92
N PRO A 15 16.16 -4.01 2.22
CA PRO A 15 14.91 -4.44 2.83
C PRO A 15 14.98 -5.92 3.20
N GLU A 16 14.34 -6.28 4.32
CA GLU A 16 14.28 -7.64 4.81
C GLU A 16 12.85 -8.19 4.63
N VAL A 17 12.70 -9.32 3.93
CA VAL A 17 11.39 -9.96 3.77
C VAL A 17 10.98 -10.65 5.07
N ILE A 18 9.84 -10.25 5.61
CA ILE A 18 9.29 -10.79 6.87
C ILE A 18 8.27 -11.89 6.56
N LEU A 19 7.36 -11.65 5.60
CA LEU A 19 6.26 -12.55 5.28
C LEU A 19 5.92 -12.49 3.79
N GLY A 20 5.82 -13.67 3.16
CA GLY A 20 5.27 -13.83 1.82
C GLY A 20 3.79 -14.26 1.86
N LEU A 21 2.97 -13.57 1.07
CA LEU A 21 1.54 -13.81 0.92
C LEU A 21 1.28 -14.32 -0.50
N ARG A 22 0.95 -15.61 -0.61
CA ARG A 22 0.80 -16.30 -1.89
C ARG A 22 -0.39 -15.72 -2.68
N ASN A 23 -0.20 -15.56 -3.99
CA ASN A 23 -1.11 -14.95 -4.96
C ASN A 23 -1.27 -13.43 -4.74
N SER A 24 -0.54 -12.64 -5.52
CA SER A 24 -0.55 -11.18 -5.42
C SER A 24 -1.88 -10.52 -5.78
N HIS A 25 -2.81 -11.22 -6.43
CA HIS A 25 -4.15 -10.66 -6.67
C HIS A 25 -4.92 -10.34 -5.38
N GLY A 26 -4.52 -10.91 -4.24
CA GLY A 26 -5.16 -10.64 -2.94
C GLY A 26 -4.73 -9.35 -2.24
N SER A 27 -3.81 -8.56 -2.80
CA SER A 27 -3.29 -7.32 -2.20
C SER A 27 -3.86 -6.07 -2.88
N ALA A 28 -3.05 -5.32 -3.62
CA ALA A 28 -3.44 -4.09 -4.29
C ALA A 28 -4.66 -4.23 -5.24
N PRO A 29 -4.77 -5.28 -6.07
CA PRO A 29 -5.90 -5.43 -6.97
C PRO A 29 -7.27 -5.45 -6.27
N VAL A 30 -7.34 -5.99 -5.04
CA VAL A 30 -8.59 -5.99 -4.24
C VAL A 30 -9.04 -4.57 -3.91
N ILE A 31 -8.09 -3.69 -3.60
CA ILE A 31 -8.37 -2.28 -3.28
C ILE A 31 -8.78 -1.53 -4.53
N TRP A 32 -8.01 -1.69 -5.61
CA TRP A 32 -8.27 -1.02 -6.87
C TRP A 32 -9.64 -1.40 -7.44
N ASP A 33 -9.97 -2.68 -7.42
CA ASP A 33 -11.26 -3.20 -7.90
C ASP A 33 -12.44 -2.53 -7.19
N LYS A 34 -12.39 -2.46 -5.86
CA LYS A 34 -13.48 -1.89 -5.05
C LYS A 34 -13.59 -0.38 -5.17
N LEU A 35 -12.47 0.34 -5.19
CA LEU A 35 -12.50 1.79 -5.40
C LEU A 35 -12.99 2.14 -6.81
N CYS A 36 -12.61 1.39 -7.83
CA CYS A 36 -13.08 1.60 -9.20
C CYS A 36 -14.58 1.32 -9.36
N GLN A 37 -15.10 0.28 -8.69
CA GLN A 37 -16.55 0.04 -8.60
C GLN A 37 -17.27 1.23 -7.96
N GLU A 38 -16.79 1.71 -6.81
CA GLU A 38 -17.45 2.80 -6.08
C GLU A 38 -17.36 4.16 -6.80
N LEU A 39 -16.17 4.54 -7.27
CA LEU A 39 -15.91 5.88 -7.81
C LEU A 39 -16.37 6.04 -9.26
N TYR A 40 -16.35 4.94 -10.03
CA TYR A 40 -16.56 4.99 -11.49
C TYR A 40 -17.68 4.08 -11.97
N GLY A 41 -18.33 3.30 -11.09
CA GLY A 41 -19.42 2.40 -11.46
C GLY A 41 -18.99 1.22 -12.34
N LEU A 42 -17.71 0.85 -12.32
CA LEU A 42 -17.17 -0.25 -13.10
C LEU A 42 -17.63 -1.60 -12.60
N ARG A 43 -17.61 -2.63 -13.46
CA ARG A 43 -17.89 -4.00 -13.04
C ARG A 43 -16.66 -4.61 -12.34
N PRO A 44 -16.84 -5.69 -11.57
CA PRO A 44 -15.71 -6.39 -10.96
C PRO A 44 -14.63 -6.77 -11.99
N PHE A 45 -13.38 -6.55 -11.60
CA PHE A 45 -12.15 -6.82 -12.35
C PHE A 45 -11.91 -5.94 -13.59
N GLU A 46 -12.67 -4.86 -13.77
CA GLU A 46 -12.46 -3.89 -14.86
C GLU A 46 -11.49 -2.76 -14.52
N TYR A 47 -10.85 -2.80 -13.34
CA TYR A 47 -9.93 -1.75 -12.88
C TYR A 47 -8.72 -1.54 -13.81
N SER A 48 -8.31 -2.56 -14.59
CA SER A 48 -7.17 -2.50 -15.51
C SER A 48 -7.52 -2.08 -16.95
N ILE A 49 -8.77 -1.70 -17.22
CA ILE A 49 -9.21 -1.30 -18.55
C ILE A 49 -8.85 0.17 -18.81
N GLY A 50 -8.18 0.44 -19.94
CA GLY A 50 -7.89 1.81 -20.38
C GLY A 50 -7.01 2.57 -19.39
N ASP A 51 -7.38 3.82 -19.11
CA ASP A 51 -6.69 4.76 -18.21
C ASP A 51 -7.28 4.74 -16.78
N THR A 52 -7.99 3.67 -16.40
CA THR A 52 -8.73 3.61 -15.13
C THR A 52 -7.80 3.73 -13.91
N LEU A 53 -6.66 3.04 -13.91
CA LEU A 53 -5.69 3.14 -12.82
C LEU A 53 -5.04 4.53 -12.77
N ASP A 54 -4.73 5.13 -13.93
CA ASP A 54 -4.20 6.50 -14.00
C ASP A 54 -5.15 7.51 -13.34
N LYS A 55 -6.46 7.29 -13.47
CA LYS A 55 -7.50 8.09 -12.80
C LYS A 55 -7.67 7.75 -11.33
N LEU A 56 -7.51 6.48 -10.96
CA LEU A 56 -7.64 6.02 -9.57
C LEU A 56 -6.51 6.54 -8.69
N TRP A 57 -5.27 6.44 -9.16
CA TRP A 57 -4.08 6.79 -8.39
C TRP A 57 -4.17 8.17 -7.69
N PRO A 58 -4.44 9.29 -8.37
CA PRO A 58 -4.47 10.59 -7.70
C PRO A 58 -5.57 10.73 -6.61
N ARG A 59 -6.52 9.78 -6.50
CA ARG A 59 -7.66 9.85 -5.58
C ARG A 59 -7.31 9.74 -4.11
N TRP A 60 -6.14 9.27 -3.73
CA TRP A 60 -5.72 9.33 -2.32
C TRP A 60 -5.63 10.78 -1.79
N ARG A 61 -5.51 11.77 -2.69
CA ARG A 61 -5.51 13.22 -2.37
C ARG A 61 -6.91 13.84 -2.34
N ASP A 62 -7.94 13.12 -2.76
CA ASP A 62 -9.31 13.65 -2.86
C ASP A 62 -10.00 13.65 -1.49
N LEU A 63 -10.02 14.81 -0.83
CA LEU A 63 -10.59 14.97 0.52
C LEU A 63 -12.09 14.70 0.62
N SER A 64 -12.80 14.48 -0.49
CA SER A 64 -14.19 13.98 -0.45
C SER A 64 -14.27 12.47 -0.13
N ILE A 65 -13.17 11.73 -0.33
CA ILE A 65 -13.08 10.30 -0.02
C ILE A 65 -12.67 10.12 1.45
N PRO A 66 -13.34 9.23 2.21
CA PRO A 66 -12.97 8.92 3.57
C PRO A 66 -11.49 8.56 3.73
N GLU A 67 -10.86 9.07 4.77
CA GLU A 67 -9.42 8.94 4.99
C GLU A 67 -8.92 7.51 4.97
N HIS A 68 -9.63 6.57 5.61
CA HIS A 68 -9.21 5.17 5.65
C HIS A 68 -9.14 4.54 4.25
N LYS A 69 -10.04 4.94 3.34
CA LYS A 69 -9.99 4.47 1.94
C LYS A 69 -8.80 5.07 1.19
N ARG A 70 -8.48 6.35 1.45
CA ARG A 70 -7.30 7.02 0.87
C ARG A 70 -6.00 6.41 1.39
N ALA A 71 -5.91 6.15 2.69
CA ALA A 71 -4.77 5.52 3.33
C ALA A 71 -4.54 4.10 2.79
N VAL A 72 -5.59 3.26 2.72
CA VAL A 72 -5.48 1.91 2.17
C VAL A 72 -5.11 1.91 0.69
N LEU A 73 -5.63 2.85 -0.12
CA LEU A 73 -5.15 3.05 -1.50
C LEU A 73 -3.66 3.38 -1.51
N MET A 74 -3.21 4.32 -0.68
CA MET A 74 -1.82 4.74 -0.63
C MET A 74 -0.88 3.63 -0.17
N MET A 75 -1.32 2.74 0.72
CA MET A 75 -0.58 1.52 1.09
C MET A 75 -0.34 0.57 -0.10
N THR A 76 -1.05 0.73 -1.22
CA THR A 76 -0.82 -0.06 -2.45
C THR A 76 0.27 0.49 -3.37
N TYR A 77 0.82 1.66 -3.06
CA TYR A 77 1.80 2.32 -3.91
C TYR A 77 3.18 1.68 -3.78
N ASP A 78 3.92 1.71 -4.88
CA ASP A 78 5.35 1.48 -4.85
C ASP A 78 6.03 2.52 -3.96
N LEU A 79 7.08 2.09 -3.25
CA LEU A 79 7.87 2.92 -2.34
C LEU A 79 7.08 3.52 -1.16
N ALA A 80 5.83 3.10 -0.94
CA ALA A 80 5.07 3.46 0.25
C ALA A 80 5.45 2.58 1.44
N TYR A 81 5.62 3.20 2.60
CA TYR A 81 5.89 2.52 3.86
C TYR A 81 5.11 3.15 5.01
N ILE A 82 5.05 2.44 6.13
CA ILE A 82 4.41 2.87 7.36
C ILE A 82 5.44 2.82 8.48
N ARG A 83 5.56 3.90 9.27
CA ARG A 83 6.40 3.91 10.48
C ARG A 83 5.71 3.23 11.65
N LYS A 84 6.52 2.75 12.59
CA LYS A 84 6.06 2.03 13.78
C LYS A 84 5.00 2.79 14.59
N GLU A 85 5.18 4.09 14.79
CA GLU A 85 4.20 4.94 15.48
C GLU A 85 2.82 4.97 14.80
N HIS A 86 2.75 4.59 13.52
CA HIS A 86 1.53 4.59 12.73
C HIS A 86 0.92 3.18 12.53
N TYR A 87 1.51 2.10 13.05
CA TYR A 87 0.96 0.75 12.87
C TYR A 87 -0.47 0.59 13.40
N ALA A 88 -0.76 1.17 14.57
CA ALA A 88 -2.12 1.13 15.13
C ALA A 88 -3.14 1.84 14.21
N ARG A 89 -2.73 2.95 13.57
CA ARG A 89 -3.57 3.68 12.61
C ARG A 89 -3.77 2.86 11.32
N ALA A 90 -2.69 2.26 10.80
CA ALA A 90 -2.73 1.35 9.65
C ALA A 90 -3.72 0.21 9.86
N ALA A 91 -3.58 -0.50 10.97
CA ALA A 91 -4.51 -1.55 11.38
C ALA A 91 -5.95 -1.03 11.41
N SER A 92 -6.21 0.09 12.10
CA SER A 92 -7.55 0.67 12.23
C SER A 92 -8.18 1.00 10.87
N ASP A 93 -7.43 1.62 9.97
CA ASP A 93 -7.94 2.02 8.66
C ASP A 93 -8.21 0.81 7.75
N ILE A 94 -7.35 -0.21 7.80
CA ILE A 94 -7.61 -1.47 7.11
C ILE A 94 -8.86 -2.15 7.68
N ARG A 95 -9.07 -2.12 9.00
CA ARG A 95 -10.29 -2.69 9.61
C ARG A 95 -11.56 -1.93 9.20
N LYS A 96 -11.52 -0.61 9.11
CA LYS A 96 -12.63 0.20 8.57
C LYS A 96 -12.89 -0.16 7.09
N TRP A 97 -11.84 -0.29 6.30
CA TRP A 97 -11.94 -0.75 4.91
C TRP A 97 -12.63 -2.11 4.81
N LEU A 98 -12.22 -3.08 5.64
CA LEU A 98 -12.82 -4.42 5.65
C LEU A 98 -14.27 -4.44 6.15
N ALA A 99 -14.67 -3.44 6.94
CA ALA A 99 -16.06 -3.26 7.34
C ALA A 99 -16.92 -2.68 6.20
N ASP A 100 -16.39 -1.71 5.44
CA ASP A 100 -17.04 -1.15 4.26
C ASP A 100 -17.13 -2.17 3.11
N TYR A 101 -16.09 -2.99 2.94
CA TYR A 101 -15.97 -3.99 1.89
C TYR A 101 -15.62 -5.36 2.46
N PRO A 102 -16.64 -6.12 2.93
CA PRO A 102 -16.43 -7.46 3.48
C PRO A 102 -15.72 -8.39 2.49
N VAL A 103 -14.87 -9.26 3.03
CA VAL A 103 -14.12 -10.24 2.24
C VAL A 103 -15.07 -11.24 1.59
N ASN A 104 -14.93 -11.44 0.28
CA ASN A 104 -15.54 -12.57 -0.41
C ASN A 104 -14.64 -13.80 -0.25
N SER A 105 -15.16 -14.87 0.36
CA SER A 105 -14.44 -16.13 0.60
C SER A 105 -14.06 -16.89 -0.68
N GLU A 106 -14.64 -16.56 -1.83
CA GLU A 106 -14.30 -17.17 -3.12
C GLU A 106 -12.98 -16.63 -3.70
N TYR A 107 -12.50 -15.49 -3.22
CA TYR A 107 -11.29 -14.84 -3.71
C TYR A 107 -10.26 -14.68 -2.59
N VAL A 108 -8.98 -14.69 -2.97
CA VAL A 108 -7.88 -14.41 -2.03
C VAL A 108 -7.94 -12.94 -1.62
N ASN A 109 -7.82 -12.66 -0.33
CA ASN A 109 -7.73 -11.31 0.21
C ASN A 109 -6.74 -11.30 1.39
N HIS A 110 -5.68 -10.52 1.26
CA HIS A 110 -4.57 -10.45 2.21
C HIS A 110 -4.75 -9.38 3.28
N TRP A 111 -5.67 -8.44 3.10
CA TRP A 111 -5.86 -7.30 3.99
C TRP A 111 -6.25 -7.66 5.43
N PRO A 112 -7.05 -8.73 5.70
CA PRO A 112 -7.24 -9.20 7.07
C PRO A 112 -5.92 -9.59 7.74
N ARG A 113 -5.03 -10.27 7.00
CA ARG A 113 -3.73 -10.70 7.52
C ARG A 113 -2.75 -9.53 7.68
N ILE A 114 -2.80 -8.55 6.78
CA ILE A 114 -2.00 -7.31 6.87
C ILE A 114 -2.45 -6.50 8.09
N ALA A 115 -3.77 -6.39 8.35
CA ALA A 115 -4.28 -5.75 9.56
C ALA A 115 -3.79 -6.45 10.83
N GLU A 116 -3.92 -7.78 10.91
CA GLU A 116 -3.39 -8.57 12.04
C GLU A 116 -1.90 -8.35 12.26
N PHE A 117 -1.12 -8.25 11.17
CA PHE A 117 0.30 -8.01 11.25
C PHE A 117 0.59 -6.65 11.91
N TYR A 118 -0.07 -5.57 11.50
CA TYR A 118 0.10 -4.26 12.15
C TYR A 118 -0.45 -4.22 13.57
N GLU A 119 -1.58 -4.90 13.85
CA GLU A 119 -2.15 -5.03 15.21
C GLU A 119 -1.21 -5.73 16.18
N SER A 120 -0.41 -6.68 15.68
CA SER A 120 0.60 -7.35 16.51
C SER A 120 1.74 -6.42 16.94
N ASN A 121 1.80 -5.20 16.39
CA ASN A 121 2.80 -4.17 16.67
C ASN A 121 4.24 -4.72 16.61
N PRO A 122 4.68 -5.20 15.43
CA PRO A 122 5.95 -5.89 15.31
C PRO A 122 7.13 -4.94 15.61
N GLY A 123 8.25 -5.52 16.03
CA GLY A 123 9.43 -4.79 16.51
C GLY A 123 10.21 -4.00 15.45
N TYR A 124 9.70 -3.82 14.24
CA TYR A 124 10.38 -3.12 13.14
C TYR A 124 10.06 -1.63 13.17
N ASP A 125 11.00 -0.78 12.73
CA ASP A 125 10.82 0.68 12.71
C ASP A 125 9.92 1.15 11.55
N ALA A 126 9.95 0.44 10.43
CA ALA A 126 9.16 0.73 9.25
C ALA A 126 8.85 -0.55 8.47
N ILE A 127 7.64 -0.60 7.93
CA ILE A 127 7.13 -1.72 7.13
C ILE A 127 6.66 -1.22 5.78
N ALA A 128 7.02 -1.93 4.73
CA ALA A 128 6.49 -1.75 3.40
C ALA A 128 5.84 -3.03 2.88
N ILE A 129 4.94 -2.88 1.91
CA ILE A 129 4.29 -4.00 1.24
C ILE A 129 4.63 -3.92 -0.25
N HIS A 130 5.45 -4.85 -0.73
CA HIS A 130 5.63 -5.01 -2.16
C HIS A 130 4.49 -5.86 -2.71
N GLN A 131 3.69 -5.25 -3.59
CA GLN A 131 2.37 -5.78 -3.95
C GLN A 131 2.46 -7.03 -4.83
N THR A 132 3.53 -7.21 -5.61
CA THR A 132 3.64 -8.35 -6.54
C THR A 132 5.07 -8.76 -6.84
N SER A 133 5.40 -10.03 -6.68
CA SER A 133 6.70 -10.60 -7.07
C SER A 133 6.88 -10.79 -8.58
N VAL A 134 5.98 -10.23 -9.40
CA VAL A 134 6.03 -10.31 -10.87
C VAL A 134 6.87 -9.16 -11.44
N SER A 135 6.93 -8.03 -10.74
CA SER A 135 7.84 -6.92 -10.99
C SER A 135 9.01 -6.97 -10.02
N GLU A 136 10.07 -6.26 -10.35
CA GLU A 136 11.16 -5.99 -9.42
C GLU A 136 10.62 -5.25 -8.18
N ASN A 137 11.24 -5.53 -7.04
CA ASN A 137 10.88 -4.86 -5.79
C ASN A 137 11.56 -3.49 -5.74
N PRO A 138 10.80 -2.38 -5.77
CA PRO A 138 11.37 -1.04 -5.85
C PRO A 138 12.19 -0.67 -4.61
N PHE A 139 12.01 -1.37 -3.48
CA PHE A 139 12.81 -1.14 -2.27
C PHE A 139 14.22 -1.72 -2.32
N TYR A 140 14.55 -2.59 -3.29
CA TYR A 140 15.93 -3.07 -3.43
C TYR A 140 16.86 -1.98 -3.96
N GLY A 141 16.35 -0.91 -4.58
CA GLY A 141 17.15 0.11 -5.23
C GLY A 141 17.50 -0.27 -6.68
N GLU A 142 18.42 0.48 -7.28
CA GLU A 142 18.86 0.24 -8.66
C GLU A 142 19.94 -0.84 -8.70
N TRP A 143 19.82 -1.76 -9.65
CA TRP A 143 20.84 -2.78 -9.90
C TRP A 143 22.15 -2.14 -10.38
N ASP A 144 23.27 -2.53 -9.78
CA ASP A 144 24.61 -2.10 -10.13
C ASP A 144 25.35 -3.25 -10.83
N ASP A 145 25.50 -3.13 -12.16
CA ASP A 145 26.17 -4.15 -12.99
C ASP A 145 27.65 -4.37 -12.60
N GLU A 146 28.33 -3.36 -12.05
CA GLU A 146 29.74 -3.51 -11.66
C GLU A 146 29.89 -4.28 -10.35
N LYS A 147 28.95 -4.12 -9.43
CA LYS A 147 28.93 -4.82 -8.14
C LYS A 147 28.20 -6.16 -8.19
N GLU A 148 27.45 -6.43 -9.26
CA GLU A 148 26.48 -7.53 -9.36
C GLU A 148 25.54 -7.57 -8.14
N ASP A 149 25.12 -6.40 -7.66
CA ASP A 149 24.27 -6.24 -6.49
C ASP A 149 23.40 -4.98 -6.60
N TYR A 150 22.38 -4.85 -5.75
CA TYR A 150 21.55 -3.66 -5.71
C TYR A 150 22.18 -2.56 -4.84
N ASN A 151 22.15 -1.33 -5.35
CA ASN A 151 22.43 -0.14 -4.55
C ASN A 151 21.33 0.07 -3.49
N LEU A 152 21.63 0.81 -2.44
CA LEU A 152 20.62 1.17 -1.45
C LEU A 152 19.57 2.11 -2.06
N ILE A 153 18.30 1.92 -1.70
CA ILE A 153 17.22 2.84 -2.11
C ILE A 153 17.48 4.26 -1.60
N GLU A 154 17.26 5.25 -2.45
CA GLU A 154 17.31 6.66 -2.07
C GLU A 154 16.08 7.01 -1.21
N TRP A 155 16.31 7.26 0.08
CA TRP A 155 15.22 7.51 1.03
C TRP A 155 14.43 8.81 0.78
N GLY A 156 14.93 9.71 -0.08
CA GLY A 156 14.14 10.86 -0.54
C GLY A 156 13.01 10.50 -1.51
N ARG A 157 12.98 9.26 -2.01
CA ARG A 157 11.98 8.76 -2.98
C ARG A 157 10.90 7.88 -2.34
N VAL A 158 11.01 7.56 -1.06
CA VAL A 158 10.01 6.75 -0.33
C VAL A 158 8.98 7.64 0.33
N TYR A 159 7.74 7.15 0.38
CA TYR A 159 6.60 7.90 0.89
C TYR A 159 6.10 7.26 2.18
N GLU A 160 6.10 8.01 3.28
CA GLU A 160 5.40 7.54 4.46
C GLU A 160 3.91 7.82 4.29
N VAL A 161 3.09 6.77 4.39
CA VAL A 161 1.66 6.82 4.05
C VAL A 161 0.94 7.92 4.82
N TYR A 162 1.23 8.08 6.11
CA TYR A 162 0.47 8.97 6.98
C TYR A 162 0.97 10.40 6.98
N ASP A 163 2.27 10.64 6.77
CA ASP A 163 2.79 11.99 6.50
C ASP A 163 2.12 12.59 5.27
N GLU A 164 1.92 11.79 4.22
CA GLU A 164 1.28 12.22 2.99
C GLU A 164 -0.24 12.44 3.18
N ILE A 165 -0.92 11.52 3.88
CA ILE A 165 -2.34 11.66 4.21
C ILE A 165 -2.61 12.91 5.06
N ASP A 166 -1.79 13.16 6.08
CA ASP A 166 -1.92 14.30 6.98
C ASP A 166 -1.49 15.61 6.30
N GLY A 167 -0.48 15.55 5.43
CA GLY A 167 -0.02 16.68 4.62
C GLY A 167 -1.13 17.25 3.74
N ILE A 168 -1.94 16.40 3.11
CA ILE A 168 -3.10 16.84 2.31
C ILE A 168 -4.18 17.50 3.17
N ALA A 169 -4.46 16.96 4.37
CA ALA A 169 -5.46 17.53 5.27
C ALA A 169 -5.03 18.93 5.77
N ASN A 170 -3.75 19.10 6.08
CA ASN A 170 -3.19 20.35 6.59
C ASN A 170 -2.97 21.42 5.50
N ALA A 171 -2.93 21.03 4.22
CA ALA A 171 -2.77 21.96 3.10
C ALA A 171 -4.08 22.69 2.69
N ARG A 172 -5.24 22.35 3.27
CA ARG A 172 -6.46 23.15 3.08
C ARG A 172 -6.32 24.50 3.80
N PRO A 173 -6.54 25.64 3.14
CA PRO A 173 -6.79 26.89 3.86
C PRO A 173 -7.99 26.67 4.77
N VAL A 174 -7.89 27.11 6.03
CA VAL A 174 -9.06 27.29 6.87
C VAL A 174 -9.92 28.34 6.16
N GLU A 175 -11.01 27.92 5.52
CA GLU A 175 -12.04 28.86 5.08
C GLU A 175 -12.60 29.50 6.36
N GLY A 176 -12.22 30.77 6.58
CA GLY A 176 -12.74 31.62 7.63
C GLY A 176 -14.06 32.28 7.27
#